data_AF-A0A7I3Z865-F1
#
_entry.id   AF-A0A7I3Z865-F1
#
_cell.length_a   1.000
_cell.length_b   1.000
_cell.length_c   1.000
_cell.angle_alpha   90.00
_cell.angle_beta   90.00
_cell.angle_gamma   90.00
#
_symmetry.space_group_name_H-M   'P 1'
#
loop_
_entity.id
_entity.type
_entity.pdbx_description
1 polymer ?
#
loop_
_entity_poly.entity_id
_entity_poly.type
_entity_poly.pdbx_seq_one_letter_code
_entity_poly.pdbx_strand_id
1 'polypeptide(L)' 'MERCKSLISLPNELGNLTSLTTLNMNGCLSLTSLPNELSNLTSLITFNVCGCSSLISLPNEL' A
#
# COMPACT_ATOMS: atom_id res chain seq x y z
N MET A 1 10.02 9.60 10.32
CA MET A 1 10.17 9.13 8.93
C MET A 1 9.38 10.08 8.06
N GLU A 2 10.03 10.71 7.10
CA GLU A 2 9.37 11.59 6.16
C GLU A 2 8.34 10.76 5.40
N ARG A 3 7.08 11.07 5.67
CA ARG A 3 5.90 10.57 4.95
C ARG A 3 6.20 10.56 3.46
N CYS A 4 5.84 9.50 2.74
CA CYS A 4 6.11 9.36 1.31
C CYS A 4 5.29 10.38 0.51
N LYS A 5 5.68 11.66 0.59
CA LYS A 5 4.98 12.83 0.04
C LYS A 5 4.98 12.86 -1.48
N SER A 6 5.78 12.03 -2.13
CA SER A 6 5.89 11.96 -3.59
C SER A 6 5.58 10.56 -4.13
N LEU A 7 5.23 9.61 -3.27
CA LEU A 7 4.88 8.26 -3.71
C LEU A 7 3.46 8.29 -4.25
N ILE A 8 3.31 8.06 -5.55
CA ILE A 8 2.03 8.10 -6.27
C ILE A 8 1.37 6.71 -6.30
N SER A 9 2.17 5.67 -6.51
CA SER A 9 1.73 4.27 -6.53
C SER A 9 2.84 3.35 -6.01
N LEU A 10 2.47 2.11 -5.67
CA LEU A 10 3.43 1.05 -5.36
C LEU A 10 3.71 0.21 -6.63
N PRO A 11 4.91 -0.39 -6.73
CA PRO A 11 5.24 -1.34 -7.78
C PRO A 11 4.44 -2.64 -7.63
N ASN A 12 4.10 -3.29 -8.75
CA ASN A 12 3.37 -4.56 -8.76
C ASN A 12 4.22 -5.69 -8.14
N GLU A 13 5.55 -5.58 -8.23
CA GLU A 13 6.51 -6.50 -7.63
C GLU A 13 6.38 -6.60 -6.10
N LEU A 14 5.70 -5.64 -5.46
CA LEU A 14 5.39 -5.72 -4.04
C LEU A 14 4.59 -6.98 -3.72
N GLY A 15 3.72 -7.44 -4.62
CA GLY A 15 2.96 -8.68 -4.47
C GLY A 15 3.82 -9.95 -4.39
N ASN A 16 5.10 -9.89 -4.77
CA ASN A 16 6.02 -11.01 -4.59
C ASN A 16 6.46 -11.19 -3.13
N LEU A 17 6.20 -10.22 -2.26
CA LEU A 17 6.54 -10.27 -0.84
C LEU A 17 5.51 -11.08 -0.04
N THR A 18 5.29 -12.34 -0.40
CA THR A 18 4.24 -13.20 0.19
C THR A 18 4.37 -13.43 1.69
N SER A 19 5.58 -13.23 2.25
CA SER A 19 5.87 -13.31 3.69
C SER A 19 5.74 -11.96 4.43
N LEU A 20 5.38 -10.88 3.73
CA LEU A 20 5.25 -9.55 4.34
C LEU A 20 4.06 -9.54 5.30
N THR A 21 4.32 -9.24 6.57
CA THR A 21 3.28 -9.21 7.61
C THR A 21 2.76 -7.81 7.91
N THR A 22 3.52 -6.77 7.57
CA THR A 22 3.17 -5.37 7.83
C THR A 22 3.53 -4.49 6.64
N LEU A 23 2.55 -3.74 6.14
CA LEU A 23 2.71 -2.69 5.15
C LEU A 23 2.17 -1.38 5.73
N ASN A 24 3.08 -0.47 6.08
CA ASN A 24 2.72 0.82 6.68
C ASN A 24 3.04 1.98 5.73
N MET A 25 2.01 2.65 5.26
CA MET A 25 2.04 3.81 4.38
C MET A 25 1.41 5.03 5.05
N ASN A 26 1.41 5.10 6.40
CA ASN A 26 0.82 6.22 7.11
C ASN A 26 1.31 7.58 6.58
N GLY A 27 0.37 8.43 6.17
CA GLY A 27 0.63 9.78 5.73
C GLY A 27 1.22 9.91 4.33
N CYS A 28 1.14 8.91 3.47
CA CYS A 28 1.52 9.05 2.05
C CYS A 28 0.50 9.93 1.31
N LEU A 29 0.69 11.25 1.39
CA LEU A 29 -0.28 12.24 0.93
C LEU A 29 -0.52 12.22 -0.58
N SER A 30 0.46 11.80 -1.38
CA SER A 30 0.35 11.75 -2.84
C SER A 30 -0.01 10.37 -3.39
N LEU A 31 -0.20 9.37 -2.52
CA LEU A 31 -0.55 8.01 -2.94
C LEU A 31 -1.97 8.02 -3.48
N THR A 32 -2.15 7.75 -4.77
CA THR A 32 -3.46 7.79 -5.44
C THR A 32 -4.05 6.41 -5.68
N SER A 33 -3.18 5.41 -5.87
CA SER A 33 -3.58 4.04 -6.18
C SER A 33 -2.65 3.01 -5.53
N LEU A 34 -3.16 1.78 -5.48
CA LEU A 34 -2.47 0.59 -4.99
C LEU A 34 -2.56 -0.50 -6.06
N PRO A 35 -1.51 -1.31 -6.24
CA PRO A 35 -1.51 -2.42 -7.19
C PRO A 35 -2.48 -3.51 -6.73
N ASN A 36 -3.13 -4.18 -7.69
CA ASN A 36 -4.01 -5.31 -7.39
C ASN A 36 -3.22 -6.48 -6.80
N GLU A 37 -1.95 -6.59 -7.13
CA GLU A 37 -1.00 -7.58 -6.63
C GLU A 37 -0.80 -7.51 -5.11
N LEU A 38 -1.34 -6.51 -4.40
CA LEU A 38 -1.44 -6.55 -2.94
C LEU A 38 -2.26 -7.75 -2.42
N SER A 39 -3.18 -8.30 -3.22
CA SER A 39 -3.91 -9.54 -2.89
C SER A 39 -2.99 -10.75 -2.75
N ASN A 40 -1.79 -10.71 -3.34
CA ASN A 40 -0.78 -11.76 -3.21
C ASN A 40 -0.04 -11.73 -1.87
N LEU A 41 -0.21 -10.68 -1.06
CA LEU A 41 0.40 -10.56 0.27
C LEU A 41 -0.36 -11.40 1.29
N THR A 42 -0.37 -12.72 1.10
CA THR A 42 -1.17 -13.67 1.89
C THR A 42 -0.82 -13.73 3.38
N SER A 43 0.40 -13.31 3.75
CA SER A 43 0.83 -13.23 5.16
C SER A 43 0.58 -11.85 5.79
N LEU A 44 -0.03 -10.90 5.09
CA LEU A 44 -0.22 -9.54 5.57
C LEU A 44 -1.23 -9.50 6.71
N ILE A 45 -0.79 -9.00 7.87
CA ILE A 45 -1.61 -8.86 9.08
C ILE A 45 -1.97 -7.40 9.30
N THR A 46 -1.01 -6.49 9.05
CA THR A 46 -1.19 -5.06 9.27
C THR A 46 -1.03 -4.30 7.97
N PHE A 47 -2.11 -3.63 7.55
CA PHE A 47 -2.10 -2.70 6.43
C PHE A 47 -2.53 -1.32 6.92
N ASN A 48 -1.63 -0.33 6.89
CA ASN A 48 -1.89 1.00 7.40
C ASN A 48 -1.76 2.06 6.30
N VAL A 49 -2.90 2.65 5.93
CA VAL A 49 -2.99 3.78 4.98
C VAL A 49 -3.56 5.04 5.65
N CYS A 50 -3.51 5.12 6.98
CA CYS A 50 -4.03 6.27 7.71
C CYS A 50 -3.32 7.56 7.26
N GLY A 51 -4.10 8.58 6.93
CA GLY A 51 -3.56 9.85 6.46
C GLY A 51 -3.08 9.86 5.00
N CYS A 52 -3.36 8.82 4.19
CA CYS A 52 -3.22 8.88 2.74
C CYS A 52 -4.42 9.60 2.12
N SER A 53 -4.42 10.94 2.17
CA SER A 53 -5.58 11.75 1.78
C SER A 53 -5.95 11.70 0.30
N SER A 54 -5.01 11.34 -0.59
CA SER A 54 -5.25 11.26 -2.03
C SER A 54 -5.58 9.86 -2.53
N LEU A 55 -5.64 8.86 -1.65
CA LEU A 55 -5.92 7.47 -2.04
C LEU A 55 -7.40 7.34 -2.42
N ILE A 56 -7.68 7.01 -3.67
CA ILE A 56 -9.04 7.04 -4.24
C ILE A 56 -9.77 5.72 -4.00
N SER A 57 -9.05 4.60 -4.06
CA SER A 57 -9.64 3.27 -3.92
C SER A 57 -8.65 2.30 -3.29
N LEU A 58 -9.20 1.26 -2.66
CA LEU A 58 -8.47 0.06 -2.31
C LEU A 58 -8.50 -0.94 -3.49
N PRO A 59 -7.52 -1.85 -3.59
CA PRO A 59 -7.56 -2.98 -4.51
C PRO A 59 -8.87 -3.77 -4.35
N ASN A 60 -9.43 -4.22 -5.47
CA ASN A 60 -10.72 -4.94 -5.48
C ASN A 60 -10.63 -6.37 -4.92
N GLU A 61 -9.41 -6.90 -4.74
CA GLU A 61 -9.16 -8.30 -4.35
C GLU A 61 -8.45 -8.44 -2.99
N LEU A 62 -8.53 -7.42 -2.13
CA LEU A 62 -8.04 -7.49 -0.74
C LEU A 62 -8.95 -8.34 0.16
#